data_AF-A0A1F4YFJ0-F1
#
_entry.id   AF-A0A1F4YFJ0-F1
#
_cell.length_a   1.000
_cell.length_b   1.000
_cell.length_c   1.000
_cell.angle_alpha   90.00
_cell.angle_beta   90.00
_cell.angle_gamma   90.00
#
_symmetry.space_group_name_H-M   'P 1'
#
loop_
_entity.id
_entity.type
_entity.pdbx_description
1 polymer ?
#
loop_
_entity_poly.entity_id
_entity_poly.type
_entity_poly.pdbx_seq_one_letter_code
_entity_poly.pdbx_strand_id
1 'polypeptide(L)'
;MHCPDCGEPLHEFSFVGNDKSWRCFRCGGFWADGWVINRLDSKILQKWKPVEVDPGWLNLGSNVCPVDGTQLVRYTGEIIPDNMTVKRCERCGRWWFPTDSLLRYKPAQEAKVNYYRQWGKAADVGSLALPALVLLIVLAGLATVVSLVKRNTGGRVAAQATVRNLAAADGGSGEMWIVWSSAAGYKVKWRRVGEPEWRVGEPERKEEGVYVLKLRDLEQGAEYEAVVEEKGIKFRVD
;
A
#
# COMPACT_ATOMS: atom_id res chain seq x y z
N MET A 1 -17.97 49.35 1.30
CA MET A 1 -17.19 48.62 2.31
C MET A 1 -16.17 49.58 2.90
N HIS A 2 -16.00 49.61 4.22
CA HIS A 2 -15.07 50.53 4.89
C HIS A 2 -13.85 49.78 5.43
N CYS A 3 -12.73 50.49 5.52
CA CYS A 3 -11.45 49.98 5.97
C CYS A 3 -11.50 49.66 7.48
N PRO A 4 -11.13 48.44 7.90
CA PRO A 4 -11.11 48.07 9.31
C PRO A 4 -10.16 48.89 10.18
N ASP A 5 -9.09 49.46 9.62
CA ASP A 5 -8.07 50.18 10.38
C ASP A 5 -8.25 51.71 10.39
N CYS A 6 -8.73 52.32 9.29
CA CYS A 6 -8.87 53.79 9.18
C CYS A 6 -10.27 54.29 8.83
N GLY A 7 -11.25 53.41 8.59
CA GLY A 7 -12.63 53.79 8.29
C GLY A 7 -12.90 54.28 6.86
N GLU A 8 -11.87 54.56 6.06
CA GLU A 8 -12.02 55.00 4.66
C GLU A 8 -12.65 53.95 3.73
N PRO A 9 -13.25 54.35 2.59
CA PRO A 9 -13.83 53.40 1.67
C PRO A 9 -12.75 52.51 1.04
N LEU A 10 -13.09 51.23 0.91
CA LEU A 10 -12.29 50.24 0.21
C LEU A 10 -12.62 50.28 -1.29
N HIS A 11 -11.58 50.32 -2.11
CA HIS A 11 -11.71 50.31 -3.57
C HIS A 11 -11.50 48.91 -4.12
N GLU A 12 -12.43 48.45 -4.95
CA GLU A 12 -12.36 47.13 -5.58
C GLU A 12 -11.30 47.10 -6.68
N PHE A 13 -10.55 46.00 -6.73
CA PHE A 13 -9.61 45.69 -7.79
C PHE A 13 -9.42 44.18 -7.87
N SER A 14 -8.69 43.72 -8.88
CA SER A 14 -8.42 42.31 -9.12
C SER A 14 -6.91 42.09 -9.21
N PHE A 15 -6.39 41.12 -8.47
CA PHE A 15 -4.99 40.69 -8.56
C PHE A 15 -4.76 39.72 -9.74
N VAL A 16 -5.72 38.83 -9.99
CA VAL A 16 -5.66 37.66 -10.85
C VAL A 16 -6.99 37.50 -11.60
N GLY A 17 -7.23 38.38 -12.58
CA GLY A 17 -8.35 38.29 -13.52
C GLY A 17 -9.71 38.54 -12.87
N ASN A 18 -10.34 37.51 -12.31
CA ASN A 18 -11.71 37.53 -11.79
C ASN A 18 -11.82 37.42 -10.26
N ASP A 19 -10.75 37.66 -9.50
CA ASP A 19 -10.87 37.77 -8.04
C ASP A 19 -11.53 39.08 -7.62
N LYS A 20 -12.18 39.03 -6.46
CA LYS A 20 -12.69 40.23 -5.80
C LYS A 20 -11.76 40.56 -4.64
N SER A 21 -10.95 41.59 -4.84
CA SER A 21 -10.02 42.11 -3.85
C SER A 21 -10.29 43.59 -3.63
N TRP A 22 -9.93 44.11 -2.47
CA TRP A 22 -10.14 45.52 -2.16
C TRP A 22 -8.92 46.13 -1.47
N ARG A 23 -8.61 47.37 -1.83
CA ARG A 23 -7.48 48.13 -1.28
C ARG A 23 -7.99 49.41 -0.64
N CYS A 24 -7.46 49.74 0.52
CA CYS A 24 -7.57 51.07 1.09
C CYS A 24 -6.41 51.93 0.58
N PHE A 25 -6.71 52.99 -0.18
CA PHE A 25 -5.67 53.90 -0.66
C PHE A 25 -5.20 54.93 0.39
N ARG A 26 -5.87 55.02 1.55
CA ARG A 26 -5.45 55.86 2.69
C ARG A 26 -4.42 55.18 3.58
N CYS A 27 -4.65 53.92 3.96
CA CYS A 27 -3.76 53.18 4.88
C CYS A 27 -3.03 51.99 4.22
N GLY A 28 -3.15 51.80 2.91
CA GLY A 28 -2.49 50.69 2.19
C GLY A 28 -3.00 49.29 2.53
N GLY A 29 -4.14 49.17 3.23
CA GLY A 29 -4.66 47.89 3.66
C GLY A 29 -5.26 47.07 2.51
N PHE A 30 -5.10 45.75 2.52
CA PHE A 30 -5.67 44.82 1.55
C PHE A 30 -6.70 43.89 2.17
N TRP A 31 -7.83 43.73 1.49
CA TRP A 31 -8.90 42.79 1.84
C TRP A 31 -9.10 41.81 0.68
N ALA A 32 -8.87 40.52 0.90
CA ALA A 32 -9.01 39.51 -0.15
C ALA A 32 -9.34 38.13 0.41
N ASP A 33 -9.82 37.24 -0.46
CA ASP A 33 -10.03 35.84 -0.12
C ASP A 33 -8.69 35.09 0.05
N GLY A 34 -8.65 34.11 0.95
CA GLY A 34 -7.42 33.35 1.23
C GLY A 34 -6.84 32.61 0.01
N TRP A 35 -7.70 32.15 -0.91
CA TRP A 35 -7.25 31.50 -2.14
C TRP A 35 -6.55 32.48 -3.09
N VAL A 36 -6.99 33.75 -3.14
CA VAL A 36 -6.37 34.82 -3.93
C VAL A 36 -4.98 35.09 -3.38
N ILE A 37 -4.89 35.26 -2.06
CA ILE A 37 -3.61 35.44 -1.37
C ILE A 37 -2.70 34.26 -1.68
N ASN A 38 -3.14 33.01 -1.59
CA ASN A 38 -2.27 31.86 -1.84
C ASN A 38 -1.72 31.80 -3.29
N ARG A 39 -2.50 32.23 -4.28
CA ARG A 39 -2.09 32.21 -5.70
C ARG A 39 -1.30 33.44 -6.15
N LEU A 40 -1.27 34.48 -5.34
CA LEU A 40 -0.61 35.74 -5.66
C LEU A 40 0.91 35.58 -5.71
N ASP A 41 1.50 36.01 -6.82
CA ASP A 41 2.95 36.05 -7.09
C ASP A 41 3.53 37.39 -6.63
N SER A 42 4.70 37.38 -5.98
CA SER A 42 5.39 38.61 -5.55
C SER A 42 5.66 39.59 -6.69
N LYS A 43 5.83 39.12 -7.94
CA LYS A 43 6.02 39.98 -9.14
C LYS A 43 4.81 40.85 -9.45
N ILE A 44 3.60 40.39 -9.15
CA ILE A 44 2.37 41.18 -9.32
C ILE A 44 2.37 42.30 -8.29
N LEU A 45 2.77 41.98 -7.06
CA LEU A 45 2.83 42.93 -5.94
C LEU A 45 3.92 43.98 -6.09
N GLN A 46 5.06 43.67 -6.71
CA GLN A 46 6.15 44.61 -6.96
C GLN A 46 5.74 45.83 -7.80
N LYS A 47 4.66 45.74 -8.58
CA LYS A 47 4.14 46.85 -9.37
C LYS A 47 3.38 47.88 -8.53
N TRP A 48 3.01 47.53 -7.30
CA TRP A 48 2.24 48.38 -6.42
C TRP A 48 3.15 49.25 -5.57
N LYS A 49 2.87 50.55 -5.56
CA LYS A 49 3.57 51.49 -4.68
C LYS A 49 3.03 51.38 -3.25
N PRO A 50 3.90 51.29 -2.23
CA PRO A 50 3.50 51.46 -0.85
C PRO A 50 2.83 52.82 -0.64
N VAL A 51 1.85 52.85 0.24
CA VAL A 51 1.22 54.07 0.74
C VAL A 51 2.00 54.51 1.97
N GLU A 52 2.34 55.80 2.05
CA GLU A 52 2.85 56.39 3.29
C GLU A 52 1.69 56.52 4.28
N VAL A 53 1.82 55.83 5.41
CA VAL A 53 0.76 55.75 6.41
C VAL A 53 1.17 56.50 7.67
N ASP A 54 0.35 57.47 8.07
CA ASP A 54 0.43 58.08 9.39
C ASP A 54 -0.01 57.04 10.44
N PRO A 55 0.85 56.70 11.43
CA PRO A 55 0.49 55.77 12.50
C PRO A 55 -0.81 56.11 13.23
N GLY A 56 -1.16 57.40 13.30
CA GLY A 56 -2.40 57.87 13.93
C GLY A 56 -3.67 57.39 13.24
N TRP A 57 -3.61 57.00 11.95
CA TRP A 57 -4.78 56.57 11.20
C TRP A 57 -5.15 55.10 11.42
N LEU A 58 -4.23 54.27 11.93
CA LEU A 58 -4.41 52.82 12.03
C LEU A 58 -5.35 52.37 13.16
N ASN A 59 -5.79 53.32 14.00
CA ASN A 59 -6.70 53.07 15.12
C ASN A 59 -8.04 53.81 14.98
N LEU A 60 -8.32 54.40 13.82
CA LEU A 60 -9.57 55.14 13.58
C LEU A 60 -10.71 54.22 13.10
N GLY A 61 -10.39 53.03 12.62
CA GLY A 61 -11.35 52.04 12.15
C GLY A 61 -11.92 51.17 13.27
N SER A 62 -13.00 50.46 12.94
CA SER A 62 -13.76 49.62 13.88
C SER A 62 -13.19 48.21 14.06
N ASN A 63 -12.12 47.84 13.33
CA ASN A 63 -11.53 46.51 13.35
C ASN A 63 -12.53 45.37 13.07
N VAL A 64 -13.61 45.66 12.35
CA VAL A 64 -14.63 44.69 11.94
C VAL A 64 -14.52 44.33 10.47
N CYS A 65 -15.06 43.17 10.12
CA CYS A 65 -15.19 42.69 8.75
C CYS A 65 -16.04 43.68 7.93
N PRO A 66 -15.55 44.18 6.78
CA PRO A 66 -16.29 45.10 5.94
C PRO A 66 -17.55 44.50 5.29
N VAL A 67 -17.70 43.17 5.31
CA VAL A 67 -18.78 42.43 4.65
C VAL A 67 -19.89 42.05 5.63
N ASP A 68 -19.53 41.52 6.79
CA ASP A 68 -20.48 40.91 7.75
C ASP A 68 -20.46 41.55 9.14
N GLY A 69 -19.58 42.54 9.37
CA GLY A 69 -19.47 43.26 10.65
C GLY A 69 -18.86 42.47 11.82
N THR A 70 -18.40 41.24 11.59
CA THR A 70 -17.75 40.41 12.64
C THR A 70 -16.40 40.99 13.02
N GLN A 71 -16.04 40.94 14.30
CA GLN A 71 -14.71 41.34 14.77
C GLN A 71 -13.62 40.56 14.03
N LEU A 72 -12.60 41.26 13.52
CA LEU A 72 -11.44 40.61 12.92
C LEU A 72 -10.50 40.08 14.00
N VAL A 73 -10.07 38.83 13.85
CA VAL A 73 -9.17 38.15 14.79
C VAL A 73 -7.76 38.13 14.19
N ARG A 74 -6.74 38.36 15.02
CA ARG A 74 -5.33 38.25 14.59
C ARG A 74 -5.04 36.78 14.26
N TYR A 75 -4.51 36.53 13.07
CA TYR A 75 -4.08 35.20 12.68
C TYR A 75 -2.61 34.98 13.07
N THR A 76 -2.36 33.99 13.90
CA THR A 76 -1.03 33.53 14.31
C THR A 76 -0.82 32.11 13.80
N GLY A 77 -0.30 31.97 12.59
CA GLY A 77 0.09 30.68 12.04
C GLY A 77 1.53 30.71 11.57
N GLU A 78 2.17 29.54 11.51
CA GLU A 78 3.59 29.40 11.13
C GLU A 78 3.95 30.02 9.77
N ILE A 79 2.95 30.27 8.92
CA ILE A 79 3.11 30.83 7.58
C ILE A 79 3.35 32.36 7.65
N ILE A 80 2.98 33.02 8.75
CA ILE A 80 3.09 34.48 8.90
C ILE A 80 4.34 34.84 9.71
N PRO A 81 5.21 35.74 9.21
CA PRO A 81 6.33 36.25 9.98
C PRO A 81 5.90 36.95 11.29
N ASP A 82 6.66 36.77 12.37
CA ASP A 82 6.33 37.32 13.71
C ASP A 82 6.25 38.85 13.73
N ASN A 83 6.99 39.51 12.83
CA ASN A 83 6.99 40.96 12.67
C ASN A 83 5.80 41.49 11.85
N MET A 84 4.81 40.65 11.54
CA MET A 84 3.64 41.01 10.76
C MET A 84 2.35 40.73 11.52
N THR A 85 1.40 41.66 11.39
CA THR A 85 0.05 41.46 11.88
C THR A 85 -0.87 41.25 10.68
N VAL A 86 -1.53 40.11 10.64
CA VAL A 86 -2.56 39.81 9.65
C VAL A 86 -3.82 39.44 10.41
N LYS A 87 -4.98 39.91 9.94
CA LYS A 87 -6.27 39.62 10.57
C LYS A 87 -7.13 38.80 9.63
N ARG A 88 -8.04 37.99 10.18
CA ARG A 88 -8.97 37.16 9.42
C ARG A 88 -10.37 37.32 9.99
N CYS A 89 -11.38 37.33 9.12
CA CYS A 89 -12.77 37.16 9.56
C CYS A 89 -13.09 35.68 9.68
N GLU A 90 -13.59 35.26 10.83
CA GLU A 90 -13.98 33.87 11.08
C GLU A 90 -15.25 33.45 10.32
N ARG A 91 -16.14 34.40 10.00
CA ARG A 91 -17.37 34.12 9.25
C ARG A 91 -17.15 34.01 7.75
N CYS A 92 -16.65 35.07 7.10
CA CYS A 92 -16.44 35.05 5.64
C CYS A 92 -15.10 34.45 5.20
N GLY A 93 -14.16 34.20 6.13
CA GLY A 93 -12.87 33.57 5.82
C GLY A 93 -11.86 34.46 5.08
N ARG A 94 -12.21 35.73 4.82
CA ARG A 94 -11.34 36.72 4.17
C ARG A 94 -10.27 37.25 5.10
N TRP A 95 -9.21 37.75 4.47
CA TRP A 95 -7.98 38.16 5.10
C TRP A 95 -7.80 39.66 4.94
N TRP A 96 -7.36 40.29 6.02
CA TRP A 96 -6.98 41.69 6.09
C TRP A 96 -5.48 41.83 6.35
N PHE A 97 -4.81 42.51 5.42
CA PHE A 97 -3.39 42.84 5.51
C PHE A 97 -3.24 44.36 5.72
N PRO A 98 -2.93 44.83 6.94
CA PRO A 98 -2.76 46.26 7.25
C PRO A 98 -1.52 46.86 6.57
N THR A 99 -1.52 48.17 6.29
CA THR A 99 -0.30 48.96 5.98
C THR A 99 0.61 48.35 4.91
N ASP A 100 0.04 47.91 3.78
CA ASP A 100 0.77 47.23 2.70
C ASP A 100 1.57 45.99 3.15
N SER A 101 1.24 45.39 4.30
CA SER A 101 1.91 44.19 4.80
C SER A 101 1.87 43.03 3.80
N LEU A 102 0.87 42.99 2.92
CA LEU A 102 0.80 42.01 1.82
C LEU A 102 2.02 42.10 0.89
N LEU A 103 2.54 43.31 0.63
CA LEU A 103 3.73 43.53 -0.21
C LEU A 103 4.99 42.90 0.41
N ARG A 104 5.06 42.82 1.74
CA ARG A 104 6.18 42.20 2.48
C ARG A 104 5.95 40.72 2.73
N TYR A 105 4.69 40.31 2.86
CA TYR A 105 4.29 38.95 3.22
C TYR A 105 4.71 37.96 2.13
N LYS A 106 4.44 38.28 0.87
CA LYS A 106 4.68 37.36 -0.24
C LYS A 106 6.15 37.06 -0.51
N PRO A 107 7.03 38.07 -0.60
CA PRO A 107 8.46 37.80 -0.68
C PRO A 107 8.98 36.96 0.49
N ALA A 108 8.50 37.21 1.71
CA ALA A 108 8.89 36.43 2.90
C ALA A 108 8.40 34.97 2.82
N GLN A 109 7.16 34.76 2.37
CA GLN A 109 6.60 33.42 2.15
C GLN A 109 7.40 32.66 1.09
N GLU A 110 7.70 33.28 -0.05
CA GLU A 110 8.47 32.69 -1.14
C GLU A 110 9.90 32.36 -0.70
N ALA A 111 10.55 33.24 0.07
CA ALA A 111 11.87 32.99 0.65
C ALA A 111 11.86 31.78 1.59
N LYS A 112 10.86 31.67 2.47
CA LYS A 112 10.69 30.51 3.36
C LYS A 112 10.49 29.21 2.58
N VAL A 113 9.61 29.21 1.57
CA VAL A 113 9.39 28.04 0.70
C VAL A 113 10.66 27.67 -0.05
N ASN A 114 11.38 28.64 -0.59
CA ASN A 114 12.63 28.39 -1.31
C ASN A 114 13.74 27.85 -0.40
N TYR A 115 13.84 28.36 0.83
CA TYR A 115 14.74 27.84 1.85
C TYR A 115 14.45 26.35 2.11
N TYR A 116 13.21 25.98 2.42
CA TYR A 116 12.85 24.57 2.61
C TYR A 116 13.02 23.71 1.36
N ARG A 117 12.81 24.25 0.16
CA ARG A 117 13.07 23.51 -1.09
C ARG A 117 14.56 23.24 -1.30
N GLN A 118 15.43 24.17 -0.94
CA GLN A 118 16.89 24.00 -1.07
C GLN A 118 17.43 23.08 0.03
N TRP A 119 16.99 23.27 1.28
CA TRP A 119 17.39 22.44 2.41
C TRP A 119 16.78 21.02 2.38
N GLY A 120 15.51 20.88 2.00
CA GLY A 120 14.85 19.58 1.87
C GLY A 120 15.43 18.72 0.75
N LYS A 121 16.09 19.32 -0.25
CA LYS A 121 16.85 18.58 -1.28
C LYS A 121 18.20 18.08 -0.78
N ALA A 122 18.78 18.68 0.26
CA ALA A 122 20.04 18.23 0.83
C ALA A 122 19.87 17.08 1.84
N ALA A 123 18.66 16.83 2.34
CA ALA A 123 18.43 15.94 3.47
C ALA A 123 18.27 14.44 3.14
N ASP A 124 17.99 14.02 1.89
CA ASP A 124 17.25 12.76 1.70
C ASP A 124 17.89 11.71 0.77
N VAL A 125 19.21 11.66 0.62
CA VAL A 125 19.87 10.47 0.05
C VAL A 125 20.11 9.40 1.12
N GLY A 126 20.38 9.81 2.36
CA GLY A 126 20.63 8.90 3.49
C GLY A 126 19.37 8.28 4.10
N SER A 127 18.23 8.98 4.05
CA SER A 127 16.96 8.50 4.62
C SER A 127 16.29 7.41 3.79
N LEU A 128 16.61 7.30 2.49
CA LEU A 128 16.14 6.22 1.61
C LEU A 128 17.01 4.96 1.72
N ALA A 129 18.25 5.08 2.20
CA ALA A 129 19.16 3.95 2.33
C ALA A 129 18.68 2.94 3.39
N LEU A 130 18.17 3.44 4.52
CA LEU A 130 17.68 2.60 5.63
C LEU A 130 16.45 1.75 5.26
N PRO A 131 15.36 2.33 4.71
CA PRO A 131 14.21 1.56 4.24
C PRO A 131 14.58 0.59 3.10
N ALA A 132 15.46 0.99 2.18
CA ALA A 132 15.91 0.11 1.10
C ALA A 132 16.71 -1.09 1.62
N LEU A 133 17.56 -0.90 2.64
CA LEU A 133 18.31 -1.97 3.29
C LEU A 133 17.36 -2.96 3.99
N VAL A 134 16.37 -2.46 4.74
CA VAL A 134 15.36 -3.31 5.40
C VAL A 134 14.59 -4.12 4.37
N LEU A 135 14.18 -3.51 3.25
CA LEU A 135 13.49 -4.21 2.18
C LEU A 135 14.35 -5.34 1.58
N LEU A 136 15.63 -5.09 1.34
CA LEU A 136 16.57 -6.10 0.85
C LEU A 136 16.72 -7.28 1.82
N ILE A 137 16.81 -7.00 3.13
CA ILE A 137 16.90 -8.04 4.17
C ILE A 137 15.63 -8.90 4.18
N VAL A 138 14.44 -8.27 4.11
CA VAL A 138 13.16 -8.99 4.07
C VAL A 138 13.04 -9.87 2.82
N LEU A 139 13.42 -9.34 1.65
CA LEU A 139 13.38 -10.09 0.40
C LEU A 139 14.35 -11.28 0.41
N ALA A 140 15.57 -11.09 0.91
CA ALA A 140 16.54 -12.18 1.08
C ALA A 140 16.02 -13.25 2.06
N GLY A 141 15.43 -12.82 3.19
CA GLY A 141 14.82 -13.72 4.17
C GLY A 141 13.70 -14.57 3.56
N LEU A 142 12.77 -13.95 2.82
CA LEU A 142 11.69 -14.67 2.15
C LEU A 142 12.22 -15.69 1.13
N ALA A 143 13.22 -15.33 0.33
CA ALA A 143 13.81 -16.25 -0.66
C ALA A 143 14.42 -17.50 0.00
N THR A 144 15.10 -17.34 1.15
CA THR A 144 15.68 -18.46 1.89
C THR A 144 14.60 -19.39 2.47
N VAL A 145 13.54 -18.83 3.07
CA VAL A 145 12.42 -19.59 3.64
C VAL A 145 11.70 -20.39 2.55
N VAL A 146 11.37 -19.76 1.41
CA VAL A 146 10.69 -20.44 0.30
C VAL A 146 11.55 -21.60 -0.24
N SER A 147 12.86 -21.40 -0.36
CA SER A 147 13.78 -22.44 -0.83
C SER A 147 13.85 -23.63 0.13
N LEU A 148 13.84 -23.37 1.44
CA LEU A 148 13.84 -24.41 2.47
C LEU A 148 12.53 -25.21 2.47
N VAL A 149 11.38 -24.52 2.35
CA VAL A 149 10.07 -25.17 2.28
C VAL A 149 9.96 -26.04 1.03
N LYS A 150 10.37 -25.55 -0.14
CA LYS A 150 10.37 -26.34 -1.39
C LYS A 150 11.20 -27.62 -1.29
N ARG A 151 12.36 -27.56 -0.62
CA ARG A 151 13.21 -28.74 -0.38
C ARG A 151 12.52 -29.75 0.54
N ASN A 152 11.86 -29.29 1.60
CA ASN A 152 11.17 -30.16 2.56
C ASN A 152 9.87 -30.76 2.02
N THR A 153 9.14 -30.06 1.15
CA THR A 153 7.94 -30.63 0.50
C THR A 153 8.31 -31.65 -0.57
N GLY A 154 9.36 -31.42 -1.35
CA GLY A 154 9.86 -32.41 -2.33
C GLY A 154 10.26 -33.74 -1.69
N GLY A 155 10.93 -33.71 -0.52
CA GLY A 155 11.28 -34.92 0.23
C GLY A 155 10.08 -35.64 0.87
N ARG A 156 9.06 -34.89 1.32
CA ARG A 156 7.84 -35.47 1.91
C ARG A 156 6.90 -36.10 0.89
N VAL A 157 6.76 -35.49 -0.30
CA VAL A 157 5.92 -36.05 -1.38
C VAL A 157 6.53 -37.35 -1.93
N ALA A 158 7.86 -37.43 -2.06
CA ALA A 158 8.54 -38.67 -2.43
C ALA A 158 8.40 -39.78 -1.35
N ALA A 159 8.43 -39.42 -0.07
CA ALA A 159 8.31 -40.37 1.04
C ALA A 159 6.86 -40.81 1.37
N GLN A 160 5.85 -40.05 0.94
CA GLN A 160 4.42 -40.40 1.06
C GLN A 160 3.90 -41.23 -0.11
N ALA A 161 4.55 -41.17 -1.28
CA ALA A 161 4.24 -41.99 -2.44
C ALA A 161 4.66 -43.47 -2.27
N THR A 162 5.58 -43.76 -1.35
CA THR A 162 6.13 -45.11 -1.18
C THR A 162 5.07 -46.13 -0.75
N VAL A 163 4.90 -47.20 -1.53
CA VAL A 163 4.09 -48.38 -1.18
C VAL A 163 4.59 -48.98 0.14
N ARG A 164 3.71 -49.13 1.13
CA ARG A 164 3.96 -49.77 2.44
C ARG A 164 3.05 -50.99 2.60
N ASN A 165 3.47 -51.96 3.41
CA ASN A 165 2.66 -53.13 3.78
C ASN A 165 2.09 -53.90 2.57
N LEU A 166 2.87 -54.05 1.50
CA LEU A 166 2.47 -54.86 0.35
C LEU A 166 2.42 -56.33 0.77
N ALA A 167 1.23 -56.92 0.69
CA ALA A 167 0.97 -58.30 1.05
C ALA A 167 -0.01 -58.94 0.06
N ALA A 168 0.09 -60.27 -0.05
CA ALA A 168 -0.87 -61.10 -0.75
C ALA A 168 -1.60 -61.94 0.31
N ALA A 169 -2.93 -61.90 0.32
CA ALA A 169 -3.78 -62.71 1.20
C ALA A 169 -4.76 -63.56 0.39
N ASP A 170 -4.96 -64.82 0.80
CA ASP A 170 -5.91 -65.74 0.18
C ASP A 170 -7.35 -65.27 0.44
N GLY A 171 -8.11 -65.08 -0.65
CA GLY A 171 -9.50 -64.69 -0.62
C GLY A 171 -10.46 -65.89 -0.55
N GLY A 172 -9.95 -67.11 -0.70
CA GLY A 172 -10.72 -68.33 -0.86
C GLY A 172 -11.24 -68.52 -2.28
N SER A 173 -11.58 -69.75 -2.65
CA SER A 173 -12.19 -70.10 -3.96
C SER A 173 -11.39 -69.66 -5.19
N GLY A 174 -10.05 -69.72 -5.12
CA GLY A 174 -9.17 -69.33 -6.23
C GLY A 174 -9.02 -67.82 -6.44
N GLU A 175 -9.48 -67.01 -5.46
CA GLU A 175 -9.25 -65.57 -5.44
C GLU A 175 -8.02 -65.22 -4.60
N MET A 176 -7.24 -64.25 -5.06
CA MET A 176 -6.10 -63.73 -4.30
C MET A 176 -6.18 -62.22 -4.17
N TRP A 177 -5.94 -61.69 -2.97
CA TRP A 177 -6.05 -60.27 -2.69
C TRP A 177 -4.66 -59.66 -2.51
N ILE A 178 -4.35 -58.65 -3.33
CA ILE A 178 -3.13 -57.84 -3.17
C ILE A 178 -3.51 -56.59 -2.39
N VAL A 179 -2.93 -56.42 -1.21
CA VAL A 179 -3.22 -55.33 -0.28
C VAL A 179 -1.97 -54.50 -0.06
N TRP A 180 -2.11 -53.17 -0.09
CA TRP A 180 -1.02 -52.27 0.27
C TRP A 180 -1.54 -50.94 0.79
N SER A 181 -0.64 -50.16 1.39
CA SER A 181 -0.90 -48.80 1.82
C SER A 181 -0.05 -47.79 1.04
N SER A 182 -0.66 -46.71 0.55
CA SER A 182 0.04 -45.61 -0.12
C SER A 182 -0.82 -44.34 -0.11
N ALA A 183 -0.20 -43.17 -0.32
CA ALA A 183 -0.94 -41.93 -0.57
C ALA A 183 -1.64 -41.89 -1.94
N ALA A 184 -1.27 -42.76 -2.88
CA ALA A 184 -1.84 -42.83 -4.22
C ALA A 184 -2.28 -44.25 -4.61
N GLY A 185 -3.31 -44.33 -5.46
CA GLY A 185 -3.80 -45.59 -6.03
C GLY A 185 -2.97 -46.00 -7.23
N TYR A 186 -1.98 -46.87 -7.01
CA TYR A 186 -1.14 -47.40 -8.08
C TYR A 186 -1.79 -48.59 -8.79
N LYS A 187 -1.58 -48.71 -10.10
CA LYS A 187 -1.96 -49.93 -10.84
C LYS A 187 -1.05 -51.08 -10.40
N VAL A 188 -1.64 -52.26 -10.20
CA VAL A 188 -0.88 -53.48 -9.95
C VAL A 188 -0.65 -54.17 -11.28
N LYS A 189 0.58 -54.61 -11.51
CA LYS A 189 0.92 -55.52 -12.60
C LYS A 189 1.11 -56.91 -12.01
N TRP A 190 0.56 -57.96 -12.59
CA TRP A 190 0.84 -59.34 -12.17
C TRP A 190 0.98 -60.28 -13.35
N ARG A 191 1.68 -61.40 -13.12
CA ARG A 191 1.85 -62.48 -14.10
C ARG A 191 2.13 -63.79 -13.37
N ARG A 192 1.95 -64.92 -14.08
CA ARG A 192 2.48 -66.20 -13.62
C ARG A 192 4.00 -66.18 -13.75
N VAL A 193 4.71 -66.78 -12.79
CA VAL A 193 6.16 -66.91 -12.88
C VAL A 193 6.51 -67.76 -14.10
N GLY A 194 7.28 -67.19 -15.04
CA GLY A 194 7.64 -67.81 -16.31
C GLY A 194 6.88 -67.28 -17.53
N GLU A 195 5.79 -66.52 -17.34
CA GLU A 195 5.09 -65.85 -18.44
C GLU A 195 5.76 -64.51 -18.81
N PRO A 196 5.86 -64.16 -20.10
CA PRO A 196 6.44 -62.89 -20.53
C PRO A 196 5.47 -61.71 -20.37
N GLU A 197 4.16 -61.96 -20.36
CA GLU A 197 3.14 -60.91 -20.38
C GLU A 197 2.67 -60.52 -18.98
N TRP A 198 2.56 -59.21 -18.75
CA TRP A 198 2.01 -58.64 -17.52
C TRP A 198 0.55 -58.27 -17.71
N ARG A 199 -0.30 -58.75 -16.82
CA ARG A 199 -1.68 -58.29 -16.66
C ARG A 199 -1.71 -57.07 -15.75
N VAL A 200 -2.64 -56.14 -15.98
CA VAL A 200 -2.74 -54.89 -15.23
C VAL A 200 -4.16 -54.74 -14.68
N GLY A 201 -4.26 -54.26 -13.45
CA GLY A 201 -5.52 -54.15 -12.72
C GLY A 201 -5.55 -52.89 -11.89
N GLU A 202 -6.76 -52.33 -11.80
CA GLU A 202 -7.02 -51.10 -11.06
C GLU A 202 -7.49 -51.47 -9.66
N PRO A 203 -6.86 -50.94 -8.60
CA PRO A 203 -7.27 -51.25 -7.24
C PRO A 203 -8.59 -50.59 -6.86
N GLU A 204 -9.24 -51.24 -5.92
CA GLU A 204 -10.31 -50.68 -5.12
C GLU A 204 -9.71 -50.03 -3.86
N ARG A 205 -10.11 -48.78 -3.55
CA ARG A 205 -9.74 -48.12 -2.30
C ARG A 205 -10.68 -48.59 -1.20
N LYS A 206 -10.19 -49.36 -0.21
CA LYS A 206 -11.01 -49.82 0.92
C LYS A 206 -11.09 -48.79 2.04
N GLU A 207 -9.97 -48.16 2.38
CA GLU A 207 -9.87 -47.16 3.44
C GLU A 207 -8.92 -46.02 3.04
N GLU A 208 -8.80 -45.00 3.88
CA GLU A 208 -7.90 -43.89 3.59
C GLU A 208 -6.44 -44.36 3.51
N GLY A 209 -5.89 -44.34 2.29
CA GLY A 209 -4.52 -44.79 2.03
C GLY A 209 -4.33 -46.31 1.97
N VAL A 210 -5.41 -47.11 1.95
CA VAL A 210 -5.35 -48.57 1.81
C VAL A 210 -6.05 -49.01 0.52
N TYR A 211 -5.32 -49.75 -0.31
CA TYR A 211 -5.75 -50.22 -1.61
C TYR A 211 -5.73 -51.73 -1.67
N VAL A 212 -6.72 -52.30 -2.36
CA VAL A 212 -6.86 -53.73 -2.55
C VAL A 212 -7.16 -54.02 -4.02
N LEU A 213 -6.44 -54.97 -4.60
CA LEU A 213 -6.79 -55.56 -5.89
C LEU A 213 -7.18 -57.02 -5.68
N LYS A 214 -8.36 -57.39 -6.19
CA LYS A 214 -8.83 -58.77 -6.20
C LYS A 214 -8.44 -59.42 -7.52
N LEU A 215 -7.62 -60.45 -7.45
CA LEU A 215 -7.24 -61.30 -8.58
C LEU A 215 -8.16 -62.52 -8.60
N ARG A 216 -8.72 -62.82 -9.77
CA ARG A 216 -9.63 -63.94 -10.01
C ARG A 216 -9.04 -64.85 -11.08
N ASP A 217 -9.60 -66.06 -11.18
CA ASP A 217 -9.26 -67.04 -12.21
C ASP A 217 -7.77 -67.45 -12.19
N LEU A 218 -7.21 -67.58 -10.98
CA LEU A 218 -5.83 -68.04 -10.80
C LEU A 218 -5.76 -69.56 -10.72
N GLU A 219 -4.71 -70.15 -11.28
CA GLU A 219 -4.50 -71.60 -11.25
C GLU A 219 -3.98 -72.04 -9.88
N GLN A 220 -4.68 -72.99 -9.24
CA GLN A 220 -4.23 -73.59 -7.99
C GLN A 220 -2.86 -74.26 -8.13
N GLY A 221 -2.00 -74.06 -7.12
CA GLY A 221 -0.64 -74.57 -7.08
C GLY A 221 0.37 -73.79 -7.92
N ALA A 222 -0.07 -72.82 -8.74
CA ALA A 222 0.81 -71.96 -9.54
C ALA A 222 1.36 -70.77 -8.72
N GLU A 223 2.57 -70.33 -9.09
CA GLU A 223 3.24 -69.18 -8.49
C GLU A 223 3.06 -67.94 -9.37
N TYR A 224 2.75 -66.81 -8.73
CA TYR A 224 2.52 -65.52 -9.38
C TYR A 224 3.43 -64.46 -8.78
N GLU A 225 3.76 -63.45 -9.59
CA GLU A 225 4.49 -62.25 -9.20
C GLU A 225 3.59 -61.04 -9.44
N ALA A 226 3.43 -60.19 -8.42
CA ALA A 226 2.73 -58.92 -8.51
C ALA A 226 3.65 -57.76 -8.15
N VAL A 227 3.57 -56.67 -8.91
CA VAL A 227 4.36 -55.46 -8.74
C VAL A 227 3.45 -54.25 -8.63
N VAL A 228 3.67 -53.47 -7.57
CA VAL A 228 3.04 -52.17 -7.35
C VAL A 228 4.14 -51.12 -7.37
N GLU A 229 4.12 -50.26 -8.39
CA GLU A 229 5.18 -49.28 -8.67
C GLU A 229 6.56 -49.96 -8.85
N GLU A 230 7.41 -49.98 -7.82
CA GLU A 230 8.74 -50.62 -7.80
C GLU A 230 8.85 -51.79 -6.81
N LYS A 231 7.79 -52.10 -6.05
CA LYS A 231 7.80 -53.20 -5.06
C LYS A 231 7.09 -54.42 -5.60
N GLY A 232 7.80 -55.55 -5.61
CA GLY A 232 7.28 -56.85 -6.02
C GLY A 232 6.98 -57.76 -4.83
N ILE A 233 5.98 -58.62 -4.98
CA ILE A 233 5.70 -59.76 -4.10
C ILE A 233 5.44 -61.00 -4.96
N LYS A 234 5.93 -62.15 -4.50
CA LYS A 234 5.59 -63.46 -5.07
C LYS A 234 4.66 -64.19 -4.13
N PHE A 235 3.68 -64.88 -4.68
CA PHE A 235 2.71 -65.65 -3.92
C PHE A 235 2.32 -66.90 -4.70
N ARG A 236 1.95 -67.94 -3.96
CA ARG A 236 1.41 -69.18 -4.51
C ARG A 236 -0.08 -69.24 -4.18
N VAL A 237 -0.87 -69.75 -5.11
CA VAL A 237 -2.29 -69.99 -4.88
C VAL A 237 -2.44 -71.39 -4.30
N ASP A 238 -2.96 -71.48 -3.08
CA ASP A 238 -3.18 -72.75 -2.38
C ASP A 238 -4.56 -73.38 -2.71
#